data_AF-A0A8S3UXS2-F1
#
_entry.id   AF-A0A8S3UXS2-F1
#
_cell.length_a   1.000
_cell.length_b   1.000
_cell.length_c   1.000
_cell.angle_alpha   90.00
_cell.angle_beta   90.00
_cell.angle_gamma   90.00
#
_symmetry.space_group_name_H-M   'P 1'
#
loop_
_entity.id
_entity.type
_entity.pdbx_description
1 polymer ?
#
loop_
_entity_poly.entity_id
_entity_poly.type
_entity_poly.pdbx_seq_one_letter_code
_entity_poly.pdbx_strand_id
1 'polypeptide(L)'
;MMALTAILLTFLFFVFKSGVADDSCEEIMLPMCRGLIGYTHTKLPNRFGHKHQRQVYRFLEPIWPFMDRGCSNNLRLFACGLTVPKCTTKGNTTKIELPCKETCFYSKKGCSKDMKSLGMKWPRKLKCKGLKRKKQKNCLKPYPRLKKKRQPIYAYCQKNTFPMCQNLTFDIGTLPNMFHQSRETEILTELEQYQRLADSQCHADLWFLICGVFRPYCIASNPFTLPCRELCEEVRGKCETTYRKLYGGLRWPAKLQCHRYPPASSQHTCVIPRDTALIKTTF
;
A
#
# COMPACT_ATOMS: atom_id res chain seq x y z
N MET A 1 10.88 58.64 -37.93
CA MET A 1 11.41 57.54 -37.09
C MET A 1 10.65 57.50 -35.76
N MET A 2 9.34 57.21 -35.77
CA MET A 2 8.54 57.11 -34.53
C MET A 2 7.36 56.14 -34.73
N ALA A 3 7.68 54.89 -35.09
CA ALA A 3 6.69 53.80 -35.22
C ALA A 3 7.16 52.52 -34.53
N LEU A 4 7.90 52.65 -33.42
CA LEU A 4 8.54 51.51 -32.73
C LEU A 4 8.29 51.45 -31.21
N THR A 5 7.56 52.39 -30.63
CA THR A 5 7.33 52.43 -29.16
C THR A 5 5.95 51.95 -28.72
N ALA A 6 4.99 51.76 -29.63
CA ALA A 6 3.63 51.33 -29.27
C ALA A 6 3.40 49.80 -29.26
N ILE A 7 4.32 49.01 -29.83
CA ILE A 7 4.19 47.53 -29.89
C ILE A 7 4.64 46.85 -28.59
N LEU A 8 5.41 47.56 -27.75
CA LEU A 8 5.96 47.02 -26.50
C LEU A 8 5.00 47.08 -25.29
N LEU A 9 3.86 47.76 -25.40
CA LEU A 9 2.86 47.84 -24.31
C LEU A 9 1.65 46.92 -24.49
N THR A 10 1.48 46.29 -25.65
CA THR A 10 0.41 45.29 -25.87
C THR A 10 0.86 43.85 -25.59
N PHE A 11 2.16 43.60 -25.41
CA PHE A 11 2.72 42.29 -25.02
C PHE A 11 2.82 42.06 -23.50
N LEU A 12 2.31 43.00 -22.68
CA LEU A 12 2.13 42.81 -21.22
C LEU A 12 0.74 42.29 -20.84
N PHE A 13 -0.09 41.92 -21.81
CA PHE A 13 -1.34 41.17 -21.62
C PHE A 13 -1.22 39.72 -22.10
N PHE A 14 -0.04 39.09 -21.98
CA PHE A 14 0.00 37.64 -21.89
C PHE A 14 -0.62 37.23 -20.56
N VAL A 15 -1.95 37.10 -20.62
CA VAL A 15 -2.83 36.34 -19.75
C VAL A 15 -2.00 35.33 -18.96
N PHE A 16 -1.85 35.58 -17.66
CA PHE A 16 -1.67 34.51 -16.69
C PHE A 16 -2.86 33.57 -16.90
N LYS A 17 -2.69 32.59 -17.79
CA LYS A 17 -3.60 31.45 -17.89
C LYS A 17 -3.40 30.73 -16.57
N SER A 18 -4.26 31.07 -15.61
CA SER A 18 -4.50 30.31 -14.39
C SER A 18 -4.39 28.85 -14.76
N GLY A 19 -3.44 28.14 -14.14
CA GLY A 19 -3.22 26.73 -14.40
C GLY A 19 -4.56 26.01 -14.45
N VAL A 20 -4.93 25.52 -15.63
CA VAL A 20 -6.13 24.72 -15.80
C VAL A 20 -5.95 23.58 -14.83
N ALA A 21 -6.76 23.56 -13.76
CA ALA A 21 -6.80 22.44 -12.86
C ALA A 21 -7.10 21.23 -13.73
N ASP A 22 -6.12 20.34 -13.86
CA ASP A 22 -6.26 19.10 -14.61
C ASP A 22 -7.50 18.38 -14.05
N ASP A 23 -8.59 18.39 -14.83
CA ASP A 23 -9.87 17.86 -14.37
C ASP A 23 -9.85 16.32 -14.40
N SER A 24 -8.78 15.72 -14.91
CA SER A 24 -8.62 14.28 -15.04
C SER A 24 -8.39 13.57 -13.70
N CYS A 25 -8.74 12.29 -13.66
CA CYS A 25 -8.46 11.45 -12.51
C CYS A 25 -6.98 11.01 -12.54
N GLU A 26 -6.33 10.97 -11.37
CA GLU A 26 -4.97 10.46 -11.21
C GLU A 26 -4.96 8.99 -10.75
N GLU A 27 -3.93 8.22 -11.13
CA GLU A 27 -3.75 6.84 -10.68
C GLU A 27 -3.40 6.79 -9.18
N ILE A 28 -3.96 5.81 -8.46
CA ILE A 28 -3.64 5.57 -7.05
C ILE A 28 -2.28 4.86 -6.93
N MET A 29 -1.33 5.53 -6.28
CA MET A 29 0.04 5.04 -6.03
C MET A 29 0.23 4.50 -4.61
N LEU A 30 -0.80 4.56 -3.75
CA LEU A 30 -0.73 4.15 -2.35
C LEU A 30 -0.70 2.62 -2.22
N PRO A 31 0.35 2.01 -1.63
CA PRO A 31 0.47 0.56 -1.63
C PRO A 31 -0.60 -0.18 -0.83
N MET A 32 -1.14 0.46 0.20
CA MET A 32 -2.27 -0.06 0.98
C MET A 32 -3.61 0.00 0.24
N CYS A 33 -3.69 0.61 -0.93
CA CYS A 33 -4.93 0.84 -1.68
C CYS A 33 -4.87 0.28 -3.11
N ARG A 34 -3.79 0.55 -3.85
CA ARG A 34 -3.62 0.18 -5.26
C ARG A 34 -3.77 -1.34 -5.45
N GLY A 35 -4.61 -1.76 -6.38
CA GLY A 35 -4.91 -3.18 -6.64
C GLY A 35 -5.75 -3.89 -5.56
N LEU A 36 -5.77 -3.36 -4.33
CA LEU A 36 -6.44 -3.98 -3.17
C LEU A 36 -7.88 -3.50 -2.96
N ILE A 37 -8.32 -2.51 -3.75
CA ILE A 37 -9.68 -1.98 -3.75
C ILE A 37 -10.23 -1.96 -5.18
N GLY A 38 -11.56 -1.99 -5.34
CA GLY A 38 -12.22 -2.16 -6.64
C GLY A 38 -12.19 -0.96 -7.60
N TYR A 39 -11.19 -0.10 -7.52
CA TYR A 39 -10.97 1.03 -8.43
C TYR A 39 -9.50 1.49 -8.40
N THR A 40 -9.05 2.13 -9.47
CA THR A 40 -7.63 2.46 -9.71
C THR A 40 -7.33 3.95 -9.74
N HIS A 41 -8.35 4.80 -9.90
CA HIS A 41 -8.19 6.23 -10.11
C HIS A 41 -8.88 7.06 -9.03
N THR A 42 -8.26 8.20 -8.69
CA THR A 42 -8.73 9.14 -7.68
C THR A 42 -8.64 10.58 -8.17
N LYS A 43 -9.12 11.52 -7.35
CA LYS A 43 -8.95 12.95 -7.56
C LYS A 43 -8.70 13.63 -6.23
N LEU A 44 -7.66 14.45 -6.19
CA LEU A 44 -7.29 15.27 -5.06
C LEU A 44 -7.51 16.76 -5.42
N PRO A 45 -7.81 17.64 -4.45
CA PRO A 45 -7.83 17.38 -3.01
C PRO A 45 -9.03 16.55 -2.54
N ASN A 46 -8.81 15.70 -1.54
CA ASN A 46 -9.91 14.98 -0.88
C ASN A 46 -10.65 15.87 0.13
N ARG A 47 -11.71 15.35 0.75
CA ARG A 47 -12.51 16.06 1.77
C ARG A 47 -11.78 16.48 3.05
N PHE A 48 -10.51 16.07 3.22
CA PHE A 48 -9.64 16.44 4.33
C PHE A 48 -8.59 17.46 3.93
N GLY A 49 -8.59 17.93 2.68
CA GLY A 49 -7.64 18.91 2.16
C GLY A 49 -6.29 18.32 1.75
N HIS A 50 -6.13 17.00 1.72
CA HIS A 50 -4.88 16.41 1.20
C HIS A 50 -4.82 16.65 -0.31
N LYS A 51 -3.80 17.38 -0.76
CA LYS A 51 -3.56 17.75 -2.16
C LYS A 51 -2.71 16.73 -2.90
N HIS A 52 -1.96 15.89 -2.17
CA HIS A 52 -1.06 14.90 -2.76
C HIS A 52 -1.22 13.55 -2.07
N GLN A 53 -1.05 12.46 -2.83
CA GLN A 53 -1.14 11.11 -2.28
C GLN A 53 -0.11 10.85 -1.17
N ARG A 54 1.06 11.49 -1.17
CA ARG A 54 2.01 11.44 -0.05
C ARG A 54 1.42 11.91 1.29
N GLN A 55 0.52 12.90 1.28
CA GLN A 55 -0.17 13.34 2.49
C GLN A 55 -1.20 12.29 2.92
N VAL A 56 -1.87 11.65 1.95
CA VAL A 56 -2.79 10.54 2.22
C VAL A 56 -2.05 9.33 2.80
N TYR A 57 -0.88 8.98 2.26
CA TYR A 57 -0.02 7.91 2.75
C TYR A 57 0.24 8.06 4.25
N ARG A 58 0.75 9.23 4.67
CA ARG A 58 1.03 9.54 6.09
C ARG A 58 -0.22 9.46 6.97
N PHE A 59 -1.37 9.83 6.42
CA PHE A 59 -2.63 9.75 7.14
C PHE A 59 -3.12 8.29 7.31
N LEU A 60 -2.90 7.44 6.32
CA LEU A 60 -3.33 6.03 6.33
C LEU A 60 -2.33 5.09 6.98
N GLU A 61 -1.06 5.46 7.08
CA GLU A 61 0.00 4.62 7.63
C GLU A 61 -0.32 4.05 9.03
N PRO A 62 -0.86 4.82 10.00
CA PRO A 62 -1.26 4.26 11.30
C PRO A 62 -2.47 3.31 11.24
N ILE A 63 -3.26 3.37 10.16
CA ILE A 63 -4.48 2.56 9.97
C ILE A 63 -4.16 1.27 9.21
N TRP A 64 -3.10 1.26 8.40
CA TRP A 64 -2.71 0.14 7.54
C TRP A 64 -2.59 -1.20 8.28
N PRO A 65 -1.98 -1.31 9.49
CA PRO A 65 -1.92 -2.58 10.21
C PRO A 65 -3.29 -3.21 10.50
N PHE A 66 -4.34 -2.40 10.68
CA PHE A 66 -5.71 -2.89 10.88
C PHE A 66 -6.36 -3.37 9.57
N MET A 67 -5.93 -2.81 8.42
CA MET A 67 -6.37 -3.27 7.11
C MET A 67 -5.80 -4.67 6.85
N ASP A 68 -4.50 -4.85 7.10
CA ASP A 68 -3.77 -6.10 6.89
C ASP A 68 -4.23 -7.21 7.85
N ARG A 69 -4.49 -6.88 9.12
CA ARG A 69 -5.08 -7.81 10.10
C ARG A 69 -6.50 -8.26 9.70
N GLY A 70 -7.21 -7.48 8.89
CA GLY A 70 -8.52 -7.85 8.39
C GLY A 70 -9.64 -7.86 9.45
N CYS A 71 -9.56 -7.02 10.49
CA CYS A 71 -10.62 -6.86 11.51
C CYS A 71 -12.01 -6.53 10.91
N SER A 72 -12.01 -5.94 9.72
CA SER A 72 -13.19 -5.81 8.86
C SER A 72 -12.74 -5.82 7.40
N ASN A 73 -13.35 -6.69 6.58
CA ASN A 73 -13.11 -6.69 5.12
C ASN A 73 -13.47 -5.34 4.46
N ASN A 74 -14.19 -4.44 5.15
CA ASN A 74 -14.57 -3.12 4.64
C ASN A 74 -13.60 -2.00 5.03
N LEU A 75 -12.65 -2.23 5.96
CA LEU A 75 -11.81 -1.16 6.48
C LEU A 75 -10.95 -0.52 5.37
N ARG A 76 -10.29 -1.35 4.55
CA ARG A 76 -9.44 -0.89 3.44
C ARG A 76 -10.23 -0.05 2.44
N LEU A 77 -11.35 -0.57 1.93
CA LEU A 77 -12.26 0.17 1.04
C LEU A 77 -12.76 1.48 1.66
N PHE A 78 -13.12 1.46 2.95
CA PHE A 78 -13.61 2.64 3.64
C PHE A 78 -12.55 3.72 3.80
N ALA A 79 -11.36 3.35 4.30
CA ALA A 79 -10.28 4.29 4.54
C ALA A 79 -9.75 4.86 3.22
N CYS A 80 -9.41 4.01 2.25
CA CYS A 80 -8.99 4.43 0.92
C CYS A 80 -10.10 5.24 0.22
N GLY A 81 -11.35 4.80 0.25
CA GLY A 81 -12.47 5.51 -0.38
C GLY A 81 -12.74 6.90 0.20
N LEU A 82 -12.37 7.17 1.45
CA LEU A 82 -12.48 8.52 2.02
C LEU A 82 -11.31 9.43 1.63
N THR A 83 -10.11 8.88 1.47
CA THR A 83 -8.88 9.65 1.34
C THR A 83 -8.32 9.72 -0.08
N VAL A 84 -8.57 8.70 -0.88
CA VAL A 84 -8.38 8.63 -2.33
C VAL A 84 -9.70 8.16 -2.95
N PRO A 85 -10.74 9.04 -2.98
CA PRO A 85 -12.07 8.64 -3.41
C PRO A 85 -12.06 8.19 -4.88
N LYS A 86 -12.98 7.29 -5.24
CA LYS A 86 -13.08 6.79 -6.61
C LYS A 86 -13.43 7.93 -7.55
N CYS A 87 -12.63 8.10 -8.59
CA CYS A 87 -12.86 9.06 -9.65
C CYS A 87 -13.14 8.33 -10.97
N THR A 88 -14.16 8.77 -11.69
CA THR A 88 -14.45 8.31 -13.05
C THR A 88 -14.78 9.51 -13.94
N THR A 89 -14.07 9.65 -15.04
CA THR A 89 -14.36 10.66 -16.08
C THR A 89 -15.33 10.05 -17.10
N LYS A 90 -16.44 10.75 -17.38
CA LYS A 90 -17.38 10.42 -18.46
C LYS A 90 -17.65 11.67 -19.28
N GLY A 91 -17.13 11.72 -20.51
CA GLY A 91 -17.11 12.94 -21.31
C GLY A 91 -16.40 14.06 -20.54
N ASN A 92 -17.06 15.23 -20.43
CA ASN A 92 -16.55 16.37 -19.67
C ASN A 92 -16.93 16.35 -18.17
N THR A 93 -17.56 15.28 -17.68
CA THR A 93 -18.01 15.20 -16.27
C THR A 93 -17.13 14.27 -15.45
N THR A 94 -16.55 14.83 -14.40
CA THR A 94 -15.82 14.07 -13.37
C THR A 94 -16.77 13.65 -12.24
N LYS A 95 -16.94 12.34 -12.04
CA LYS A 95 -17.75 11.80 -10.94
C LYS A 95 -16.87 11.26 -9.81
N ILE A 96 -17.12 11.73 -8.59
CA ILE A 96 -16.45 11.28 -7.37
C ILE A 96 -17.40 10.45 -6.51
N GLU A 97 -16.97 9.25 -6.11
CA GLU A 97 -17.76 8.34 -5.26
C GLU A 97 -17.05 8.10 -3.91
N LEU A 98 -17.74 8.46 -2.83
CA LEU A 98 -17.32 8.18 -1.45
C LEU A 98 -17.94 6.87 -0.93
N PRO A 99 -17.39 6.28 0.15
CA PRO A 99 -18.00 5.14 0.82
C PRO A 99 -19.41 5.42 1.34
N CYS A 100 -20.27 4.41 1.24
CA CYS A 100 -21.57 4.45 1.89
C CYS A 100 -21.43 4.45 3.42
N LYS A 101 -22.45 4.96 4.10
CA LYS A 101 -22.54 4.98 5.57
C LYS A 101 -22.43 3.58 6.17
N GLU A 102 -23.01 2.58 5.51
CA GLU A 102 -22.94 1.16 5.88
C GLU A 102 -21.52 0.60 5.79
N THR A 103 -20.74 0.98 4.77
CA THR A 103 -19.33 0.62 4.63
C THR A 103 -18.54 1.12 5.83
N CYS A 104 -18.75 2.38 6.23
CA CYS A 104 -18.16 2.95 7.45
C CYS A 104 -18.57 2.19 8.72
N PHE A 105 -19.87 1.92 8.89
CA PHE A 105 -20.38 1.24 10.08
C PHE A 105 -19.80 -0.16 10.25
N TYR A 106 -19.67 -0.94 9.16
CA TYR A 106 -19.06 -2.26 9.23
C TYR A 106 -17.55 -2.20 9.51
N SER A 107 -16.85 -1.20 8.99
CA SER A 107 -15.44 -0.96 9.33
C SER A 107 -15.27 -0.61 10.81
N LYS A 108 -16.06 0.34 11.30
CA LYS A 108 -16.04 0.76 12.71
C LYS A 108 -16.40 -0.39 13.65
N LYS A 109 -17.48 -1.12 13.36
CA LYS A 109 -17.94 -2.24 14.19
C LYS A 109 -16.88 -3.35 14.29
N GLY A 110 -16.23 -3.71 13.17
CA GLY A 110 -15.23 -4.78 13.16
C GLY A 110 -13.91 -4.39 13.84
N CYS A 111 -13.48 -3.13 13.71
CA CYS A 111 -12.11 -2.74 14.06
C CYS A 111 -11.99 -1.89 15.34
N SER A 112 -13.08 -1.37 15.91
CA SER A 112 -12.99 -0.49 17.09
C SER A 112 -12.38 -1.17 18.31
N LYS A 113 -12.63 -2.47 18.52
CA LYS A 113 -12.06 -3.24 19.64
C LYS A 113 -10.55 -3.40 19.45
N ASP A 114 -10.12 -3.86 18.28
CA ASP A 114 -8.72 -4.06 17.93
C ASP A 114 -7.90 -2.77 18.00
N MET A 115 -8.46 -1.66 17.49
CA MET A 115 -7.84 -0.34 17.63
C MET A 115 -7.68 0.03 19.10
N LYS A 116 -8.74 -0.13 19.90
CA LYS A 116 -8.72 0.21 21.33
C LYS A 116 -7.70 -0.61 22.11
N SER A 117 -7.54 -1.91 21.81
CA SER A 117 -6.54 -2.77 22.48
C SER A 117 -5.10 -2.36 22.20
N LEU A 118 -4.86 -1.62 21.12
CA LEU A 118 -3.56 -1.05 20.77
C LEU A 118 -3.46 0.45 21.12
N GLY A 119 -4.30 0.94 22.04
CA GLY A 119 -4.27 2.33 22.49
C GLY A 119 -4.85 3.36 21.51
N MET A 120 -5.44 2.93 20.40
CA MET A 120 -5.99 3.81 19.36
C MET A 120 -7.53 3.90 19.45
N LYS A 121 -8.08 5.10 19.63
CA LYS A 121 -9.53 5.33 19.47
C LYS A 121 -9.90 5.45 18.00
N TRP A 122 -11.13 5.08 17.63
CA TRP A 122 -11.63 5.27 16.27
C TRP A 122 -11.44 6.73 15.80
N PRO A 123 -10.69 6.99 14.71
CA PRO A 123 -10.29 8.35 14.35
C PRO A 123 -11.47 9.29 14.08
N ARG A 124 -11.38 10.54 14.58
CA ARG A 124 -12.44 11.55 14.39
C ARG A 124 -12.71 11.86 12.92
N LYS A 125 -11.68 11.88 12.08
CA LYS A 125 -11.78 12.08 10.62
C LYS A 125 -12.47 10.91 9.89
N LEU A 126 -12.55 9.74 10.52
CA LEU A 126 -13.19 8.54 9.97
C LEU A 126 -14.62 8.31 10.50
N LYS A 127 -15.29 9.36 11.01
CA LYS A 127 -16.69 9.26 11.46
C LYS A 127 -17.64 9.05 10.27
N CYS A 128 -18.71 8.29 10.48
CA CYS A 128 -19.70 7.97 9.44
C CYS A 128 -20.69 9.10 9.12
N LYS A 129 -20.63 10.23 9.84
CA LYS A 129 -21.54 11.37 9.63
C LYS A 129 -21.25 12.03 8.27
N GLY A 130 -22.30 12.41 7.55
CA GLY A 130 -22.19 13.03 6.23
C GLY A 130 -21.91 12.08 5.06
N LEU A 131 -21.97 10.76 5.29
CA LEU A 131 -21.91 9.77 4.20
C LEU A 131 -23.31 9.37 3.73
N LYS A 132 -23.44 9.16 2.41
CA LYS A 132 -24.66 8.71 1.75
C LYS A 132 -25.03 7.29 2.19
N ARG A 133 -26.33 6.98 2.22
CA ARG A 133 -26.84 5.64 2.52
C ARG A 133 -26.70 4.72 1.31
N LYS A 134 -26.47 3.41 1.53
CA LYS A 134 -26.38 2.38 0.47
C LYS A 134 -27.57 2.41 -0.51
N LYS A 135 -28.78 2.75 -0.04
CA LYS A 135 -30.00 2.83 -0.88
C LYS A 135 -29.92 3.91 -1.97
N GLN A 136 -29.05 4.92 -1.81
CA GLN A 136 -28.91 6.03 -2.76
C GLN A 136 -28.09 5.67 -4.03
N LYS A 137 -27.60 4.41 -4.14
CA LYS A 137 -26.89 3.81 -5.29
C LYS A 137 -25.62 4.52 -5.80
N ASN A 138 -25.22 5.67 -5.27
CA ASN A 138 -24.10 6.52 -5.72
C ASN A 138 -22.95 6.61 -4.69
N CYS A 139 -22.61 5.50 -4.06
CA CYS A 139 -21.53 5.40 -3.08
C CYS A 139 -20.88 4.01 -3.11
N LEU A 140 -19.64 3.90 -2.61
CA LEU A 140 -18.91 2.64 -2.53
C LEU A 140 -19.54 1.74 -1.47
N LYS A 141 -20.24 0.70 -1.93
CA LYS A 141 -21.01 -0.23 -1.10
C LYS A 141 -20.09 -1.16 -0.32
N PRO A 142 -20.53 -1.66 0.85
CA PRO A 142 -19.74 -2.65 1.56
C PRO A 142 -19.61 -3.93 0.74
N TYR A 143 -18.47 -4.60 0.89
CA TYR A 143 -18.29 -5.94 0.34
C TYR A 143 -19.35 -6.90 0.91
N PRO A 144 -19.79 -7.89 0.12
CA PRO A 144 -20.67 -8.93 0.62
C PRO A 144 -20.15 -9.53 1.92
N ARG A 145 -21.05 -9.83 2.87
CA ARG A 145 -20.66 -10.59 4.05
C ARG A 145 -20.32 -12.00 3.60
N LEU A 146 -19.04 -12.27 3.40
CA LEU A 146 -18.56 -13.64 3.30
C LEU A 146 -18.83 -14.31 4.65
N LYS A 147 -19.39 -15.54 4.63
CA LYS A 147 -19.44 -16.38 5.84
C LYS A 147 -18.02 -16.41 6.42
N LYS A 148 -17.87 -16.28 7.74
CA LYS A 148 -16.56 -16.47 8.40
C LYS A 148 -16.05 -17.84 7.95
N LYS A 149 -15.10 -17.89 7.02
CA LYS A 149 -14.33 -19.12 6.79
C LYS A 149 -13.61 -19.41 8.11
N ARG A 150 -13.56 -20.68 8.53
CA ARG A 150 -12.69 -21.09 9.64
C ARG A 150 -11.30 -20.54 9.34
N GLN A 151 -10.61 -19.99 10.36
CA GLN A 151 -9.22 -19.61 10.17
C GLN A 151 -8.49 -20.84 9.63
N PRO A 152 -7.79 -20.74 8.48
CA PRO A 152 -7.04 -21.87 7.98
C PRO A 152 -6.04 -22.28 9.04
N ILE A 153 -5.91 -23.60 9.28
CA ILE A 153 -4.80 -24.13 10.05
C ILE A 153 -3.57 -23.87 9.18
N TYR A 154 -2.72 -22.95 9.62
CA TYR A 154 -1.51 -22.61 8.88
C TYR A 154 -0.53 -23.77 9.05
N ALA A 155 -0.21 -24.44 7.94
CA ALA A 155 0.98 -25.28 7.91
C ALA A 155 2.18 -24.34 7.78
N TYR A 156 3.13 -24.45 8.73
CA TYR A 156 4.39 -23.74 8.63
C TYR A 156 5.20 -24.29 7.45
N CYS A 157 6.05 -23.44 6.87
CA CYS A 157 7.06 -23.84 5.89
C CYS A 157 6.49 -24.55 4.65
N GLN A 158 5.70 -23.80 3.89
CA GLN A 158 5.12 -24.25 2.63
C GLN A 158 5.89 -23.66 1.45
N LYS A 159 5.86 -24.37 0.31
CA LYS A 159 6.42 -23.89 -0.96
C LYS A 159 5.95 -22.47 -1.27
N ASN A 160 6.89 -21.61 -1.63
CA ASN A 160 6.61 -20.26 -2.10
C ASN A 160 6.08 -20.34 -3.54
N THR A 161 4.82 -19.94 -3.72
CA THR A 161 4.10 -19.95 -5.00
C THR A 161 4.08 -18.59 -5.68
N PHE A 162 4.64 -17.55 -5.05
CA PHE A 162 4.62 -16.20 -5.61
C PHE A 162 5.56 -16.11 -6.83
N PRO A 163 5.08 -15.69 -8.02
CA PRO A 163 5.86 -15.72 -9.26
C PRO A 163 7.19 -14.96 -9.19
N MET A 164 7.20 -13.77 -8.57
CA MET A 164 8.38 -12.92 -8.40
C MET A 164 9.37 -13.44 -7.35
N CYS A 165 9.00 -14.48 -6.61
CA CYS A 165 9.84 -15.09 -5.57
C CYS A 165 10.38 -16.47 -6.00
N GLN A 166 10.20 -16.84 -7.27
CA GLN A 166 10.78 -18.06 -7.83
C GLN A 166 12.27 -17.87 -8.09
N ASN A 167 13.03 -18.98 -8.11
CA ASN A 167 14.47 -19.01 -8.38
C ASN A 167 15.35 -18.20 -7.42
N LEU A 168 14.87 -17.91 -6.22
CA LEU A 168 15.68 -17.31 -5.17
C LEU A 168 16.53 -18.38 -4.46
N THR A 169 17.39 -17.94 -3.53
CA THR A 169 18.18 -18.85 -2.67
C THR A 169 17.32 -19.61 -1.67
N PHE A 170 16.01 -19.37 -1.64
CA PHE A 170 15.01 -20.10 -0.86
C PHE A 170 13.77 -20.34 -1.71
N ASP A 171 13.00 -21.37 -1.37
CA ASP A 171 11.76 -21.71 -2.07
C ASP A 171 10.62 -22.13 -1.14
N ILE A 172 10.84 -22.12 0.17
CA ILE A 172 9.82 -22.35 1.20
C ILE A 172 9.72 -21.16 2.14
N GLY A 173 8.55 -20.95 2.71
CA GLY A 173 8.32 -19.91 3.71
C GLY A 173 7.00 -20.10 4.44
N THR A 174 6.73 -19.24 5.40
CA THR A 174 5.58 -19.35 6.29
C THR A 174 4.58 -18.21 6.12
N LEU A 175 3.32 -18.49 6.44
CA LEU A 175 2.26 -17.50 6.63
C LEU A 175 1.54 -17.79 7.96
N PRO A 176 1.00 -16.77 8.65
CA PRO A 176 0.98 -15.36 8.26
C PRO A 176 2.37 -14.69 8.28
N ASN A 177 2.54 -13.64 7.48
CA ASN A 177 3.75 -12.83 7.55
C ASN A 177 3.77 -11.91 8.79
N MET A 178 4.84 -11.15 9.00
CA MET A 178 5.00 -10.27 10.18
C MET A 178 3.93 -9.16 10.29
N PHE A 179 3.16 -8.91 9.23
CA PHE A 179 2.05 -7.95 9.20
C PHE A 179 0.68 -8.62 9.39
N HIS A 180 0.65 -9.88 9.81
CA HIS A 180 -0.53 -10.72 9.98
C HIS A 180 -1.33 -10.98 8.71
N GLN A 181 -0.72 -10.79 7.54
CA GLN A 181 -1.36 -11.14 6.28
C GLN A 181 -1.22 -12.64 6.05
N SER A 182 -2.32 -13.29 5.69
CA SER A 182 -2.33 -14.72 5.36
C SER A 182 -3.00 -15.06 4.04
N ARG A 183 -3.60 -14.07 3.38
CA ARG A 183 -4.25 -14.27 2.08
C ARG A 183 -3.21 -14.07 1.00
N GLU A 184 -2.81 -15.16 0.37
CA GLU A 184 -1.82 -15.11 -0.72
C GLU A 184 -2.23 -14.15 -1.84
N THR A 185 -3.52 -14.09 -2.19
CA THR A 185 -4.01 -13.15 -3.22
C THR A 185 -3.76 -11.68 -2.84
N GLU A 186 -3.92 -11.32 -1.57
CA GLU A 186 -3.66 -9.96 -1.08
C GLU A 186 -2.16 -9.66 -1.05
N ILE A 187 -1.35 -10.63 -0.62
CA ILE A 187 0.11 -10.52 -0.59
C ILE A 187 0.66 -10.38 -2.02
N LEU A 188 0.17 -11.20 -2.95
CA LEU A 188 0.57 -11.15 -4.36
C LEU A 188 0.29 -9.76 -4.96
N THR A 189 -0.90 -9.20 -4.73
CA THR A 189 -1.23 -7.84 -5.17
C THR A 189 -0.33 -6.76 -4.56
N GLU A 190 0.22 -6.97 -3.35
CA GLU A 190 1.24 -6.06 -2.81
C GLU A 190 2.62 -6.29 -3.43
N LEU A 191 3.01 -7.54 -3.69
CA LEU A 191 4.29 -7.88 -4.34
C LEU A 191 4.38 -7.34 -5.76
N GLU A 192 3.31 -7.46 -6.56
CA GLU A 192 3.22 -6.95 -7.93
C GLU A 192 3.53 -5.45 -8.02
N GLN A 193 3.24 -4.69 -6.96
CA GLN A 193 3.50 -3.26 -6.93
C GLN A 193 4.99 -2.93 -6.94
N TYR A 194 5.87 -3.85 -6.54
CA TYR A 194 7.32 -3.67 -6.55
C TYR A 194 7.98 -4.07 -7.87
N GLN A 195 7.23 -4.59 -8.84
CA GLN A 195 7.78 -5.04 -10.13
C GLN A 195 8.59 -3.94 -10.81
N ARG A 196 8.04 -2.72 -10.92
CA ARG A 196 8.74 -1.58 -11.53
C ARG A 196 10.04 -1.20 -10.82
N LEU A 197 10.10 -1.39 -9.48
CA LEU A 197 11.33 -1.16 -8.73
C LEU A 197 12.36 -2.26 -9.03
N ALA A 198 11.92 -3.51 -9.14
CA ALA A 198 12.79 -4.62 -9.51
C ALA A 198 13.31 -4.52 -10.95
N ASP A 199 12.46 -4.11 -11.90
CA ASP A 199 12.85 -3.90 -13.30
C ASP A 199 13.90 -2.79 -13.44
N SER A 200 13.96 -1.85 -12.48
CA SER A 200 15.01 -0.83 -12.42
C SER A 200 16.40 -1.37 -12.03
N GLN A 201 16.46 -2.63 -11.58
CA GLN A 201 17.68 -3.33 -11.15
C GLN A 201 18.52 -2.53 -10.14
N CYS A 202 17.87 -1.78 -9.25
CA CYS A 202 18.56 -0.95 -8.27
C CYS A 202 19.40 -1.75 -7.26
N HIS A 203 19.05 -3.02 -7.02
CA HIS A 203 19.83 -3.94 -6.17
C HIS A 203 19.52 -5.40 -6.54
N ALA A 204 20.54 -6.27 -6.56
CA ALA A 204 20.38 -7.69 -6.91
C ALA A 204 19.48 -8.45 -5.92
N ASP A 205 19.63 -8.16 -4.62
CA ASP A 205 18.87 -8.84 -3.55
C ASP A 205 17.52 -8.20 -3.21
N LEU A 206 17.00 -7.31 -4.06
CA LEU A 206 15.70 -6.65 -3.80
C LEU A 206 14.58 -7.67 -3.60
N TRP A 207 14.47 -8.66 -4.50
CA TRP A 207 13.44 -9.69 -4.38
C TRP A 207 13.68 -10.62 -3.21
N PHE A 208 14.92 -10.93 -2.87
CA PHE A 208 15.21 -11.70 -1.67
C PHE A 208 14.65 -10.99 -0.44
N LEU A 209 14.95 -9.69 -0.27
CA LEU A 209 14.41 -8.88 0.82
C LEU A 209 12.87 -8.86 0.81
N ILE A 210 12.26 -8.42 -0.30
CA ILE A 210 10.80 -8.24 -0.37
C ILE A 210 10.07 -9.56 -0.13
N CYS A 211 10.50 -10.65 -0.77
CA CYS A 211 9.84 -11.95 -0.62
C CYS A 211 9.97 -12.47 0.82
N GLY A 212 11.11 -12.30 1.49
CA GLY A 212 11.27 -12.67 2.90
C GLY A 212 10.42 -11.83 3.86
N VAL A 213 10.15 -10.57 3.52
CA VAL A 213 9.26 -9.71 4.32
C VAL A 213 7.80 -10.17 4.21
N PHE A 214 7.37 -10.50 2.99
CA PHE A 214 5.98 -10.85 2.70
C PHE A 214 5.65 -12.34 2.89
N ARG A 215 6.66 -13.22 2.89
CA ARG A 215 6.59 -14.64 3.24
C ARG A 215 7.90 -15.01 3.96
N PRO A 216 7.95 -14.85 5.30
CA PRO A 216 9.14 -15.13 6.10
C PRO A 216 9.74 -16.50 5.81
N TYR A 217 11.07 -16.55 5.84
CA TYR A 217 11.85 -17.75 5.52
C TYR A 217 11.63 -18.82 6.57
N CYS A 218 11.84 -20.06 6.15
CA CYS A 218 11.96 -21.19 7.05
C CYS A 218 13.39 -21.72 7.01
N ILE A 219 13.97 -21.89 8.20
CA ILE A 219 15.24 -22.58 8.41
C ILE A 219 15.00 -23.75 9.38
N ALA A 220 15.91 -24.72 9.41
CA ALA A 220 15.71 -25.95 10.18
C ALA A 220 15.43 -25.71 11.68
N SER A 221 16.05 -24.68 12.25
CA SER A 221 15.89 -24.30 13.65
C SER A 221 14.72 -23.34 13.93
N ASN A 222 14.17 -22.68 12.90
CA ASN A 222 13.17 -21.63 13.10
C ASN A 222 12.21 -21.53 11.89
N PRO A 223 10.90 -21.82 12.07
CA PRO A 223 9.91 -21.74 11.01
C PRO A 223 9.46 -20.31 10.67
N PHE A 224 9.98 -19.30 11.36
CA PHE A 224 9.70 -17.89 11.10
C PHE A 224 10.99 -17.07 11.21
N THR A 225 11.63 -16.84 10.07
CA THR A 225 12.89 -16.08 10.00
C THR A 225 12.72 -14.88 9.07
N LEU A 226 13.26 -13.72 9.46
CA LEU A 226 13.14 -12.47 8.71
C LEU A 226 14.44 -12.14 7.96
N PRO A 227 14.43 -11.18 7.01
CA PRO A 227 15.69 -10.69 6.46
C PRO A 227 16.47 -9.90 7.52
N CYS A 228 17.79 -9.94 7.46
CA CYS A 228 18.63 -9.14 8.37
C CYS A 228 18.50 -7.64 8.07
N ARG A 229 18.64 -6.82 9.12
CA ARG A 229 18.57 -5.36 9.02
C ARG A 229 19.59 -4.78 8.05
N GLU A 230 20.82 -5.30 8.08
CA GLU A 230 21.95 -4.85 7.28
C GLU A 230 21.65 -5.03 5.78
N LEU A 231 21.09 -6.18 5.40
CA LEU A 231 20.60 -6.43 4.04
C LEU A 231 19.50 -5.42 3.64
N CYS A 232 18.55 -5.15 4.53
CA CYS A 232 17.54 -4.14 4.27
C CYS A 232 18.15 -2.75 4.03
N GLU A 233 19.12 -2.36 4.85
CA GLU A 233 19.79 -1.06 4.75
C GLU A 233 20.59 -0.91 3.46
N GLU A 234 21.27 -1.97 3.02
CA GLU A 234 21.97 -2.02 1.74
C GLU A 234 21.02 -1.83 0.56
N VAL A 235 19.97 -2.65 0.48
CA VAL A 235 18.93 -2.57 -0.56
C VAL A 235 18.28 -1.19 -0.56
N ARG A 236 17.88 -0.68 0.61
CA ARG A 236 17.27 0.64 0.76
C ARG A 236 18.22 1.73 0.27
N GLY A 237 19.50 1.68 0.63
CA GLY A 237 20.51 2.66 0.24
C GLY A 237 20.64 2.81 -1.27
N LYS A 238 20.47 1.72 -2.03
CA LYS A 238 20.50 1.75 -3.50
C LYS A 238 19.14 2.03 -4.15
N CYS A 239 18.05 1.54 -3.57
CA CYS A 239 16.73 1.56 -4.19
C CYS A 239 15.82 2.73 -3.78
N GLU A 240 16.05 3.39 -2.65
CA GLU A 240 15.10 4.39 -2.11
C GLU A 240 14.89 5.59 -3.04
N THR A 241 15.96 6.08 -3.67
CA THR A 241 15.85 7.21 -4.62
C THR A 241 15.05 6.83 -5.86
N THR A 242 15.26 5.63 -6.39
CA THR A 242 14.52 5.10 -7.54
C THR A 242 13.05 4.88 -7.19
N TYR A 243 12.77 4.30 -6.02
CA TYR A 243 11.41 4.18 -5.49
C TYR A 243 10.73 5.54 -5.41
N ARG A 244 11.37 6.55 -4.80
CA ARG A 244 10.76 7.89 -4.69
C ARG A 244 10.38 8.48 -6.05
N LYS A 245 11.19 8.26 -7.09
CA LYS A 245 10.91 8.71 -8.47
C LYS A 245 9.73 7.94 -9.09
N LEU A 246 9.74 6.61 -8.99
CA LEU A 246 8.72 5.75 -9.61
C LEU A 246 7.34 5.86 -8.94
N TYR A 247 7.29 6.13 -7.64
CA TYR A 247 6.06 6.11 -6.85
C TYR A 247 5.62 7.51 -6.39
N GLY A 248 5.71 8.51 -7.27
CA GLY A 248 5.09 9.82 -7.05
C GLY A 248 5.61 10.57 -5.81
N GLY A 249 6.89 10.39 -5.46
CA GLY A 249 7.51 11.04 -4.31
C GLY A 249 7.18 10.42 -2.96
N LEU A 250 6.58 9.21 -2.93
CA LEU A 250 6.41 8.45 -1.69
C LEU A 250 7.77 8.13 -1.04
N ARG A 251 7.77 8.05 0.30
CA ARG A 251 8.96 7.62 1.07
C ARG A 251 9.11 6.10 0.96
N TRP A 252 10.29 5.60 1.31
CA TRP A 252 10.53 4.16 1.42
C TRP A 252 9.39 3.46 2.18
N PRO A 253 8.84 2.34 1.68
CA PRO A 253 7.63 1.74 2.22
C PRO A 253 7.73 1.44 3.71
N ALA A 254 6.67 1.74 4.47
CA ALA A 254 6.57 1.48 5.90
C ALA A 254 6.87 0.01 6.26
N LYS A 255 6.42 -0.94 5.42
CA LYS A 255 6.69 -2.37 5.58
C LYS A 255 8.16 -2.75 5.36
N LEU A 256 8.95 -1.95 4.64
CA LEU A 256 10.37 -2.20 4.35
C LEU A 256 11.31 -1.29 5.18
N GLN A 257 10.81 -0.65 6.24
CA GLN A 257 11.64 0.18 7.12
C GLN A 257 12.57 -0.69 7.97
N CYS A 258 13.89 -0.52 7.81
CA CYS A 258 14.88 -1.49 8.29
C CYS A 258 14.96 -1.65 9.81
N HIS A 259 14.56 -0.63 10.58
CA HIS A 259 14.46 -0.74 12.04
C HIS A 259 13.47 -1.81 12.52
N ARG A 260 12.59 -2.29 11.66
CA ARG A 260 11.63 -3.38 11.95
C ARG A 260 12.28 -4.76 11.92
N TYR A 261 13.49 -4.89 11.37
CA TYR A 261 14.14 -6.17 11.19
C TYR A 261 15.25 -6.40 12.23
N PRO A 262 15.45 -7.67 12.64
CA PRO A 262 16.54 -8.07 13.50
C PRO A 262 17.92 -7.79 12.89
N PRO A 263 18.92 -7.37 13.70
CA PRO A 263 20.31 -7.27 13.26
C PRO A 263 20.94 -8.66 13.09
N ALA A 264 21.98 -8.77 12.27
CA ALA A 264 22.71 -10.02 12.04
C ALA A 264 23.31 -10.63 13.32
N SER A 265 23.59 -9.81 14.34
CA SER A 265 24.06 -10.27 15.65
C SER A 265 23.01 -11.08 16.44
N SER A 266 21.73 -11.02 16.05
CA SER A 266 20.66 -11.79 16.68
C SER A 266 20.56 -13.18 16.04
N GLN A 267 21.34 -14.12 16.55
CA GLN A 267 21.46 -15.49 16.04
C GLN A 267 20.08 -16.16 15.82
N HIS A 268 19.89 -16.80 14.67
CA HIS A 268 18.67 -17.52 14.23
C HIS A 268 17.38 -16.68 14.10
N THR A 269 17.48 -15.35 14.16
CA THR A 269 16.31 -14.47 13.96
C THR A 269 16.23 -13.89 12.55
N CYS A 270 17.34 -13.92 11.82
CA CYS A 270 17.44 -13.33 10.49
C CYS A 270 18.33 -14.12 9.53
N VAL A 271 18.17 -13.87 8.23
CA VAL A 271 19.02 -14.42 7.16
C VAL A 271 19.36 -13.40 6.08
N ILE A 272 20.45 -13.67 5.37
CA ILE A 272 20.91 -13.00 4.14
C ILE A 272 20.99 -14.01 2.97
N PRO A 273 21.10 -13.55 1.71
CA PRO A 273 21.02 -14.43 0.54
C PRO A 273 22.05 -15.57 0.50
N ARG A 274 23.21 -15.38 1.15
CA ARG A 274 24.34 -16.31 1.14
C ARG A 274 24.36 -17.28 2.33
N ASP A 275 23.37 -17.22 3.20
CA ASP A 275 23.33 -18.08 4.39
C ASP A 275 23.05 -19.54 4.00
N THR A 276 23.89 -20.44 4.48
CA THR A 276 23.75 -21.89 4.28
C THR A 276 22.55 -22.49 5.02
N ALA A 277 21.98 -21.76 5.98
CA ALA A 277 20.80 -22.18 6.74
C ALA A 277 19.49 -22.12 5.93
N LEU A 278 19.50 -21.47 4.75
CA LEU A 278 18.35 -21.40 3.87
C LEU A 278 18.00 -22.79 3.33
N ILE A 279 16.81 -23.26 3.65
CA ILE A 279 16.31 -24.53 3.12
C ILE A 279 15.80 -24.30 1.69
N LYS A 280 16.26 -25.14 0.77
CA LYS A 280 15.60 -25.38 -0.51
C LYS A 280 14.97 -26.77 -0.48
N THR A 281 13.74 -26.92 -0.99
CA THR A 281 13.23 -28.25 -1.33
C THR A 281 14.09 -28.81 -2.47
N THR A 282 14.94 -29.79 -2.16
CA THR A 282 15.59 -30.63 -3.17
C THR A 282 14.51 -31.49 -3.80
N PHE A 283 14.19 -31.25 -5.08
CA PHE A 283 13.42 -32.16 -5.91
C PHE A 283 14.39 -32.99 -6.74
#